data_AF-A0A3N4HI43-F1
#
_entry.id   AF-A0A3N4HI43-F1
#
_cell.length_a   1.000
_cell.length_b   1.000
_cell.length_c   1.000
_cell.angle_alpha   90.00
_cell.angle_beta   90.00
_cell.angle_gamma   90.00
#
_symmetry.space_group_name_H-M   'P 1'
#
loop_
_entity.id
_entity.type
_entity.pdbx_description
1 polymer ?
#
loop_
_entity_poly.entity_id
_entity_poly.type
_entity_poly.pdbx_seq_one_letter_code
_entity_poly.pdbx_strand_id
1 'polypeptide(L)'
;MHSCYLLLVLASLALSHPAPRQPRTATASQLACYNTCVSETMCIASFPDGCYCQNNVRTNCSSRCALTERPELMSCEVTPESEIVARDMAVEAPEVAAEPILLNTGFEVAAAAERESFARCFSECTESWFCAAQWPESCHCKNNVKVQCMESCSGFGGLRLVLDSCEE
;
A
#
# COMPACT_ATOMS: atom_id res chain seq x y z
N MET A 1 -20.30 35.23 -57.80
CA MET A 1 -19.32 34.12 -57.68
C MET A 1 -18.68 33.96 -56.29
N HIS A 2 -19.00 34.79 -55.30
CA HIS A 2 -18.45 34.66 -53.92
C HIS A 2 -19.22 33.67 -53.02
N SER A 3 -20.43 33.25 -53.41
CA SER A 3 -21.30 32.42 -52.56
C SER A 3 -20.96 30.91 -52.62
N CYS A 4 -20.31 30.41 -53.69
CA CYS A 4 -19.92 29.00 -53.79
C CYS A 4 -18.67 28.64 -52.96
N TYR A 5 -17.78 29.59 -52.67
CA TYR A 5 -16.56 29.32 -51.90
C TYR A 5 -16.84 29.03 -50.42
N LEU A 6 -17.89 29.63 -49.86
CA LEU A 6 -18.23 29.46 -48.44
C LEU A 6 -18.75 28.04 -48.13
N LEU A 7 -19.46 27.41 -49.07
CA LEU A 7 -19.99 26.05 -48.91
C LEU A 7 -18.90 24.97 -48.99
N LEU A 8 -17.84 25.19 -49.78
CA LEU A 8 -16.71 24.25 -49.89
C LEU A 8 -15.81 24.24 -48.64
N VAL A 9 -15.64 25.39 -47.96
CA VAL A 9 -14.84 25.47 -46.73
C VAL A 9 -15.55 24.81 -45.55
N LEU A 10 -16.88 24.95 -45.43
CA LEU A 10 -17.66 24.33 -44.35
C LEU A 10 -17.76 22.80 -44.46
N ALA A 11 -17.79 22.24 -45.67
CA ALA A 11 -17.79 20.79 -45.86
C ALA A 11 -16.46 20.13 -45.44
N SER A 12 -15.35 20.87 -45.49
CA SER A 12 -14.01 20.35 -45.14
C SER A 12 -13.77 20.26 -43.62
N LEU A 13 -14.50 21.02 -42.79
CA LEU A 13 -14.36 20.96 -41.33
C LEU A 13 -15.11 19.77 -40.69
N ALA A 14 -16.05 19.13 -41.40
CA ALA A 14 -16.84 18.03 -40.82
C ALA A 14 -16.09 16.67 -40.79
N LEU A 15 -15.05 16.49 -41.62
CA LEU A 15 -14.29 15.23 -41.72
C LEU A 15 -13.09 15.12 -40.75
N SER A 16 -12.81 16.13 -39.94
CA SER A 16 -11.67 16.10 -39.00
C SER A 16 -12.02 15.59 -37.60
N HIS A 17 -13.24 15.10 -37.36
CA HIS A 17 -13.56 14.46 -36.08
C HIS A 17 -12.81 13.13 -35.98
N PRO A 18 -11.83 12.98 -35.07
CA PRO A 18 -11.17 11.71 -34.86
C PRO A 18 -12.22 10.68 -34.49
N ALA A 19 -12.22 9.54 -35.19
CA ALA A 19 -13.14 8.44 -34.92
C ALA A 19 -13.15 8.14 -33.41
N PRO A 20 -14.32 7.84 -32.81
CA PRO A 20 -14.41 7.50 -31.40
C PRO A 20 -13.40 6.39 -31.09
N ARG A 21 -12.45 6.68 -30.21
CA ARG A 21 -11.44 5.70 -29.80
C ARG A 21 -12.19 4.53 -29.17
N GLN A 22 -12.11 3.36 -29.80
CA GLN A 22 -12.67 2.17 -29.19
C GLN A 22 -11.99 1.93 -27.83
N PRO A 23 -12.73 1.47 -26.81
CA PRO A 23 -12.15 1.10 -25.54
C PRO A 23 -11.07 0.06 -25.79
N ARG A 24 -9.81 0.43 -25.55
CA ARG A 24 -8.68 -0.48 -25.66
C ARG A 24 -8.74 -1.42 -24.47
N THR A 25 -9.19 -2.65 -24.73
CA THR A 25 -9.04 -3.74 -23.78
C THR A 25 -7.57 -3.99 -23.50
N ALA A 26 -7.26 -4.31 -22.24
CA ALA A 26 -5.92 -4.70 -21.85
C ALA A 26 -5.49 -5.94 -22.66
N THR A 27 -4.25 -5.94 -23.13
CA THR A 27 -3.63 -7.11 -23.73
C THR A 27 -3.33 -8.16 -22.65
N ALA A 28 -3.25 -9.44 -23.06
CA ALA A 28 -2.91 -10.53 -22.14
C ALA A 28 -1.57 -10.30 -21.41
N SER A 29 -0.59 -9.67 -22.07
CA SER A 29 0.71 -9.34 -21.48
C SER A 29 0.61 -8.25 -20.40
N GLN A 30 -0.22 -7.22 -20.62
CA GLN A 30 -0.45 -6.17 -19.62
C GLN A 30 -1.14 -6.75 -18.38
N LEU A 31 -2.09 -7.65 -18.57
CA LEU A 31 -2.79 -8.32 -17.48
C LEU A 31 -1.86 -9.24 -16.67
N ALA A 32 -1.01 -10.02 -17.36
CA ALA A 32 -0.01 -10.88 -16.70
C ALA A 32 1.00 -10.06 -15.87
N CYS A 33 1.49 -8.94 -16.42
CA CYS A 33 2.34 -8.00 -15.69
C CYS A 33 1.64 -7.48 -14.44
N TYR A 34 0.39 -7.04 -14.58
CA TYR A 34 -0.37 -6.47 -13.47
C TYR A 34 -0.58 -7.47 -12.33
N ASN A 35 -1.02 -8.68 -12.66
CA ASN A 35 -1.27 -9.72 -11.66
C ASN A 35 0.02 -10.10 -10.91
N THR A 36 1.14 -10.20 -11.63
CA THR A 36 2.46 -10.47 -11.02
C THR A 36 2.84 -9.33 -10.07
N CYS A 37 2.77 -8.08 -10.53
CA CYS A 37 3.10 -6.90 -9.74
C CYS A 37 2.27 -6.78 -8.45
N VAL A 38 0.97 -7.05 -8.52
CA VAL A 38 0.10 -7.02 -7.33
C VAL A 38 0.44 -8.15 -6.37
N SER A 39 0.77 -9.34 -6.87
CA SER A 39 1.11 -10.51 -6.04
C SER A 39 2.45 -10.41 -5.30
N GLU A 40 3.38 -9.59 -5.80
CA GLU A 40 4.69 -9.38 -5.19
C GLU A 40 4.65 -8.48 -3.95
N THR A 41 3.57 -7.72 -3.75
CA THR A 41 3.43 -6.80 -2.62
C THR A 41 2.43 -7.31 -1.59
N MET A 42 2.87 -7.45 -0.34
CA MET A 42 2.01 -7.78 0.79
C MET A 42 1.61 -6.52 1.54
N CYS A 43 0.32 -6.39 1.84
CA CYS A 43 -0.24 -5.31 2.67
C CYS A 43 -0.66 -5.85 4.03
N ILE A 44 -0.55 -5.01 5.06
CA ILE A 44 -1.09 -5.33 6.39
C ILE A 44 -2.61 -5.54 6.31
N ALA A 45 -3.15 -6.46 7.11
CA ALA A 45 -4.58 -6.76 7.16
C ALA A 45 -5.36 -5.85 8.14
N SER A 46 -4.79 -4.72 8.56
CA SER A 46 -5.47 -3.72 9.39
C SER A 46 -6.22 -2.72 8.54
N PHE A 47 -7.42 -2.33 8.95
CA PHE A 47 -8.16 -1.23 8.32
C PHE A 47 -7.92 0.06 9.12
N PRO A 48 -7.70 1.23 8.47
CA PRO A 48 -7.75 1.46 7.01
C PRO A 48 -6.40 1.26 6.29
N ASP A 49 -5.29 1.08 7.02
CA ASP A 49 -3.93 1.07 6.45
C ASP A 49 -3.72 0.06 5.32
N GLY A 50 -4.24 -1.16 5.49
CA GLY A 50 -4.22 -2.22 4.50
C GLY A 50 -4.97 -1.86 3.22
N CYS A 51 -6.09 -1.14 3.33
CA CYS A 51 -6.86 -0.67 2.19
C CYS A 51 -6.07 0.36 1.37
N TYR A 52 -5.48 1.35 2.05
CA TYR A 52 -4.64 2.35 1.40
C TYR A 52 -3.42 1.72 0.72
N CYS A 53 -2.77 0.76 1.38
CA CYS A 53 -1.67 0.00 0.79
C CYS A 53 -2.10 -0.70 -0.50
N GLN A 54 -3.21 -1.46 -0.47
CA GLN A 54 -3.69 -2.18 -1.65
C GLN A 54 -4.06 -1.25 -2.81
N ASN A 55 -4.69 -0.12 -2.52
CA ASN A 55 -5.04 0.87 -3.55
C ASN A 55 -3.79 1.50 -4.19
N ASN A 56 -2.75 1.77 -3.41
CA ASN A 56 -1.47 2.26 -3.91
C ASN A 56 -0.79 1.22 -4.80
N VAL A 57 -0.77 -0.05 -4.38
CA VAL A 57 -0.21 -1.16 -5.18
C VAL A 57 -0.96 -1.27 -6.52
N ARG A 58 -2.29 -1.31 -6.51
CA ARG A 58 -3.11 -1.39 -7.74
C ARG A 58 -2.83 -0.21 -8.68
N THR A 59 -2.77 1.01 -8.14
CA THR A 59 -2.48 2.21 -8.94
C THR A 59 -1.08 2.13 -9.56
N ASN A 60 -0.07 1.82 -8.75
CA ASN A 60 1.31 1.72 -9.22
C ASN A 60 1.49 0.60 -10.25
N CYS A 61 0.93 -0.58 -10.00
CA CYS A 61 0.98 -1.71 -10.93
C CYS A 61 0.26 -1.41 -12.24
N SER A 62 -0.89 -0.72 -12.20
CA SER A 62 -1.58 -0.31 -13.43
C SER A 62 -0.75 0.62 -14.29
N SER A 63 -0.03 1.56 -13.68
CA SER A 63 0.85 2.49 -14.38
C SER A 63 2.08 1.76 -14.96
N ARG A 64 2.75 0.93 -14.15
CA ARG A 64 3.94 0.16 -14.57
C ARG A 64 3.65 -0.81 -15.70
N CYS A 65 2.48 -1.44 -15.68
CA CYS A 65 2.06 -2.41 -16.69
C CYS A 65 1.30 -1.77 -17.86
N ALA A 66 1.28 -0.43 -17.94
CA ALA A 66 0.64 0.34 -19.00
C ALA A 66 -0.82 -0.06 -19.25
N LEU A 67 -1.57 -0.39 -18.19
CA LEU A 67 -3.00 -0.67 -18.31
C LEU A 67 -3.72 0.60 -18.78
N THR A 68 -4.49 0.45 -19.85
CA THR A 68 -5.28 1.54 -20.43
C THR A 68 -6.48 1.91 -19.56
N GLU A 69 -6.99 0.93 -18.80
CA GLU A 69 -8.08 1.11 -17.86
C GLU A 69 -7.55 1.12 -16.43
N ARG A 70 -8.00 2.10 -15.65
CA ARG A 70 -7.55 2.29 -14.27
C ARG A 70 -8.32 1.33 -13.38
N PRO A 71 -7.66 0.58 -12.48
CA PRO A 71 -8.35 -0.38 -11.63
C PRO A 71 -9.31 0.33 -10.69
N GLU A 72 -10.42 -0.33 -10.39
CA GLU A 72 -11.32 0.10 -9.35
C GLU A 72 -10.62 0.02 -7.98
N LEU A 73 -10.63 1.14 -7.27
CA LEU A 73 -10.04 1.30 -5.95
C LEU A 73 -11.11 1.07 -4.89
N MET A 74 -10.73 0.43 -3.80
CA MET A 74 -11.63 0.22 -2.66
C MET A 74 -11.86 1.53 -1.92
N SER A 75 -13.05 1.72 -1.33
CA SER A 75 -13.24 2.81 -0.38
C SER A 75 -12.55 2.46 0.94
N CYS A 76 -11.69 3.35 1.42
CA CYS A 76 -10.96 3.19 2.68
C CYS A 76 -11.51 4.10 3.79
N GLU A 77 -12.75 4.54 3.66
CA GLU A 77 -13.38 5.45 4.61
C GLU A 77 -13.72 4.70 5.90
N VAL A 78 -13.23 5.23 7.04
CA VAL A 78 -13.59 4.75 8.37
C VAL A 78 -14.98 5.29 8.66
N THR A 79 -15.99 4.43 8.66
CA THR A 79 -17.31 4.80 9.17
C THR A 79 -17.15 5.07 10.67
N PRO A 80 -17.44 6.29 11.16
CA PRO A 80 -17.32 6.59 12.58
C PRO A 80 -18.19 5.62 13.39
N GLU A 81 -17.61 5.08 14.46
CA GLU A 81 -18.11 3.93 15.23
C GLU A 81 -19.48 4.15 15.90
N SER A 82 -20.06 5.35 15.78
CA SER A 82 -21.41 5.65 16.29
C SER A 82 -22.55 4.84 15.65
N GLU A 83 -22.26 3.99 14.66
CA GLU A 83 -23.25 3.10 14.02
C GLU A 83 -22.92 1.60 14.12
N ILE A 84 -21.83 1.23 14.81
CA ILE A 84 -21.50 -0.18 15.06
C ILE A 84 -22.20 -0.61 16.36
N VAL A 85 -23.50 -0.87 16.25
CA VAL A 85 -24.22 -1.63 17.28
C VAL A 85 -23.53 -2.98 17.41
N ALA A 86 -22.96 -3.23 18.58
CA ALA A 86 -22.32 -4.46 18.99
C ALA A 86 -23.12 -5.69 18.52
N ARG A 87 -22.70 -6.29 17.41
CA ARG A 87 -22.95 -7.72 17.17
C ARG A 87 -21.67 -8.41 17.54
N ASP A 88 -21.65 -8.83 18.80
CA ASP A 88 -20.78 -9.88 19.31
C ASP A 88 -20.61 -10.99 18.27
N MET A 89 -19.41 -11.09 17.71
CA MET A 89 -18.94 -12.31 17.10
C MET A 89 -17.70 -12.73 17.87
N ALA A 90 -17.93 -13.60 18.84
CA ALA A 90 -16.91 -14.49 19.37
C ALA A 90 -16.25 -15.20 18.17
N VAL A 91 -15.05 -14.76 17.81
CA VAL A 91 -14.20 -15.47 16.86
C VAL A 91 -13.53 -16.58 17.65
N GLU A 92 -14.11 -17.78 17.60
CA GLU A 92 -13.40 -18.99 17.98
C GLU A 92 -12.15 -19.11 17.10
N ALA A 93 -10.98 -19.14 17.75
CA ALA A 93 -9.70 -19.28 17.10
C ALA A 93 -9.61 -20.64 16.39
N PRO A 94 -9.33 -20.71 15.09
CA PRO A 94 -9.06 -21.98 14.44
C PRO A 94 -7.65 -22.44 14.80
N GLU A 95 -7.57 -23.52 15.59
CA GLU A 95 -6.35 -24.30 15.79
C GLU A 95 -6.01 -25.03 14.49
N VAL A 96 -5.18 -24.43 13.63
CA VAL A 96 -4.64 -25.12 12.45
C VAL A 96 -3.17 -25.42 12.69
N ALA A 97 -2.90 -26.71 12.85
CA ALA A 97 -1.58 -27.30 12.95
C ALA A 97 -0.69 -26.86 11.77
N ALA A 98 0.44 -26.25 12.11
CA ALA A 98 1.50 -25.95 11.18
C ALA A 98 2.18 -27.26 10.73
N GLU A 99 2.00 -27.65 9.48
CA GLU A 99 2.91 -28.60 8.84
C GLU A 99 4.19 -27.87 8.42
N PRO A 100 5.38 -28.45 8.65
CA PRO A 100 6.64 -27.79 8.33
C PRO A 100 6.86 -27.77 6.81
N ILE A 101 6.78 -26.57 6.23
CA ILE A 101 7.21 -26.32 4.86
C ILE A 101 8.74 -26.34 4.84
N LEU A 102 9.33 -27.32 4.14
CA LEU A 102 10.76 -27.38 3.86
C LEU A 102 11.15 -26.25 2.92
N LEU A 103 11.64 -25.14 3.46
CA LEU A 103 12.19 -24.02 2.68
C LEU A 103 13.67 -24.24 2.33
N ASN A 104 14.02 -23.81 1.12
CA ASN A 104 15.29 -24.00 0.45
C ASN A 104 16.34 -23.00 1.03
N THR A 105 17.31 -23.50 1.78
CA THR A 105 18.19 -22.75 2.72
C THR A 105 19.31 -21.91 2.08
N GLY A 106 19.12 -21.39 0.86
CA GLY A 106 20.17 -20.67 0.13
C GLY A 106 20.12 -19.15 0.20
N PHE A 107 18.92 -18.55 0.36
CA PHE A 107 18.71 -17.11 0.21
C PHE A 107 18.27 -16.40 1.51
N GLU A 108 17.89 -17.16 2.54
CA GLU A 108 17.35 -16.63 3.80
C GLU A 108 18.42 -16.14 4.79
N VAL A 109 19.68 -16.54 4.60
CA VAL A 109 20.77 -16.21 5.54
C VAL A 109 21.14 -14.72 5.52
N ALA A 110 20.99 -14.04 4.39
CA ALA A 110 21.25 -12.59 4.30
C ALA A 110 20.14 -11.78 4.99
N ALA A 111 18.87 -12.13 4.74
CA ALA A 111 17.73 -11.45 5.35
C ALA A 111 17.66 -11.65 6.88
N ALA A 112 18.10 -12.80 7.39
CA ALA A 112 18.18 -13.05 8.82
C ALA A 112 19.26 -12.17 9.51
N ALA A 113 20.43 -12.03 8.89
CA ALA A 113 21.51 -11.19 9.42
C ALA A 113 21.16 -9.70 9.45
N GLU A 114 20.43 -9.22 8.43
CA GLU A 114 19.93 -7.84 8.38
C GLU A 114 18.86 -7.57 9.45
N ARG A 115 17.93 -8.51 9.69
CA ARG A 115 16.94 -8.39 10.76
C ARG A 115 17.58 -8.37 12.14
N GLU A 116 18.59 -9.20 12.39
CA GLU A 116 19.29 -9.22 13.68
C GLU A 116 20.04 -7.89 13.93
N SER A 117 20.69 -7.35 12.89
CA SER A 117 21.40 -6.07 12.97
C SER A 117 20.45 -4.90 13.25
N PHE A 118 19.30 -4.86 12.58
CA PHE A 118 18.26 -3.86 12.85
C PHE A 118 17.73 -3.97 14.29
N ALA A 119 17.40 -5.18 14.74
CA ALA A 119 16.88 -5.41 16.09
C ALA A 119 17.86 -4.95 17.17
N ARG A 120 19.16 -5.24 17.01
CA ARG A 120 20.20 -4.79 17.95
C ARG A 120 20.32 -3.25 17.97
N CYS A 121 20.42 -2.62 16.80
CA CYS A 121 20.48 -1.15 16.69
C CYS A 121 19.25 -0.49 17.33
N PHE A 122 18.06 -1.01 17.04
CA PHE A 122 16.81 -0.46 17.56
C PHE A 122 16.71 -0.58 19.09
N SER A 123 17.08 -1.74 19.66
CA SER A 123 17.11 -1.93 21.11
C SER A 123 18.07 -0.96 21.78
N GLU A 124 19.33 -0.92 21.32
CA GLU A 124 20.35 -0.01 21.87
C GLU A 124 19.93 1.45 21.77
N CYS A 125 19.33 1.84 20.64
CA CYS A 125 18.81 3.19 20.49
C CYS A 125 17.70 3.46 21.50
N THR A 126 16.64 2.65 21.56
CA THR A 126 15.50 2.91 22.45
C THR A 126 15.86 2.88 23.94
N GLU A 127 16.82 2.05 24.35
CA GLU A 127 17.31 1.97 25.73
C GLU A 127 18.11 3.21 26.16
N SER A 128 18.67 3.95 25.20
CA SER A 128 19.44 5.17 25.50
C SER A 128 18.57 6.39 25.84
N TRP A 129 17.25 6.31 25.64
CA TRP A 129 16.33 7.42 25.89
C TRP A 129 15.54 7.25 27.19
N PHE A 130 15.39 8.35 27.90
CA PHE A 130 14.58 8.43 29.11
C PHE A 130 13.32 9.27 28.87
N CYS A 131 12.16 8.61 28.90
CA CYS A 131 10.87 9.29 28.87
C CYS A 131 10.31 9.44 30.28
N ALA A 132 9.73 10.60 30.59
CA ALA A 132 9.02 10.80 31.85
C ALA A 132 7.89 9.76 31.98
N ALA A 133 7.61 9.28 33.19
CA ALA A 133 6.54 8.31 33.44
C ALA A 133 5.16 8.96 33.65
N GLN A 134 4.97 10.18 33.14
CA GLN A 134 3.72 10.92 33.27
C GLN A 134 2.94 10.85 31.96
N TRP A 135 1.67 10.52 32.04
CA TRP A 135 0.77 10.50 30.89
C TRP A 135 0.22 11.92 30.65
N PRO A 136 0.09 12.39 29.39
CA PRO A 136 0.36 11.69 28.12
C PRO A 136 1.81 11.77 27.61
N GLU A 137 2.64 12.61 28.22
CA GLU A 137 4.00 12.92 27.78
C GLU A 137 4.89 11.67 27.58
N SER A 138 4.70 10.64 28.42
CA SER A 138 5.39 9.36 28.36
C SER A 138 5.14 8.61 27.04
N CYS A 139 3.93 8.73 26.48
CA CYS A 139 3.53 8.01 25.27
C CYS A 139 4.07 8.72 24.02
N HIS A 140 3.92 10.04 23.94
CA HIS A 140 4.49 10.83 22.85
C HIS A 140 6.02 10.73 22.80
N CYS A 141 6.68 10.77 23.95
CA CYS A 141 8.13 10.58 24.03
C CYS A 141 8.53 9.18 23.50
N LYS A 142 7.88 8.10 23.98
CA LYS A 142 8.18 6.74 23.50
C LYS A 142 7.97 6.59 22.00
N ASN A 143 6.89 7.15 21.45
CA ASN A 143 6.63 7.09 20.02
C ASN A 143 7.64 7.90 19.20
N ASN A 144 8.01 9.10 19.63
CA ASN A 144 9.04 9.89 18.95
C ASN A 144 10.41 9.21 18.97
N VAL A 145 10.78 8.59 20.09
CA VAL A 145 12.02 7.78 20.20
C VAL A 145 11.98 6.61 19.23
N LYS A 146 10.87 5.87 19.18
CA LYS A 146 10.70 4.76 18.23
C LYS A 146 10.87 5.22 16.77
N VAL A 147 10.30 6.37 16.39
CA VAL A 147 10.45 6.94 15.03
C VAL A 147 11.91 7.30 14.75
N GLN A 148 12.56 8.05 15.65
CA GLN A 148 13.97 8.46 15.44
C GLN A 148 14.93 7.26 15.41
N CYS A 149 14.72 6.27 16.27
CA CYS A 149 15.52 5.06 16.27
C CYS A 149 15.29 4.23 15.01
N MET A 150 14.05 4.21 14.50
CA MET A 150 13.76 3.56 13.22
C MET A 150 14.52 4.25 12.09
N GLU A 151 14.46 5.57 11.97
CA GLU A 151 15.19 6.31 10.95
C GLU A 151 16.70 6.08 11.04
N SER A 152 17.27 6.15 12.24
CA SER A 152 18.70 5.95 12.48
C SER A 152 19.17 4.53 12.17
N CYS A 153 18.32 3.51 12.40
CA CYS A 153 18.64 2.10 12.15
C CYS A 153 18.18 1.59 10.77
N SER A 154 17.37 2.36 10.03
CA SER A 154 16.73 1.95 8.77
C SER A 154 17.62 1.99 7.53
N GLY A 155 18.93 2.24 7.68
CA GLY A 155 19.93 2.04 6.63
C GLY A 155 19.98 0.60 6.08
N PHE A 156 19.24 -0.34 6.67
CA PHE A 156 19.21 -1.79 6.36
C PHE A 156 17.91 -2.30 5.74
N GLY A 157 17.01 -1.43 5.26
CA GLY A 157 15.86 -1.85 4.44
C GLY A 157 14.54 -2.00 5.20
N GLY A 158 13.71 -0.96 5.08
CA GLY A 158 12.25 -1.07 4.90
C GLY A 158 11.37 -1.62 6.03
N LEU A 159 11.90 -2.02 7.19
CA LEU A 159 11.07 -2.54 8.28
C LEU A 159 10.29 -1.40 8.97
N ARG A 160 8.95 -1.42 8.87
CA ARG A 160 8.05 -0.46 9.54
C ARG A 160 7.42 -1.12 10.76
N LEU A 161 7.71 -0.61 11.96
CA LEU A 161 7.03 -1.04 13.19
C LEU A 161 5.73 -0.26 13.40
N VAL A 162 4.77 -0.89 14.07
CA VAL A 162 3.51 -0.28 14.51
C VAL A 162 3.80 0.59 15.74
N LEU A 163 3.40 1.86 15.70
CA LEU A 163 3.47 2.77 16.86
C LEU A 163 2.31 2.45 17.81
N ASP A 164 2.53 2.61 19.11
CA ASP A 164 1.45 2.39 20.08
C ASP A 164 0.47 3.58 20.00
N SER A 165 -0.83 3.29 19.90
CA SER A 165 -1.86 4.33 19.95
C SER A 165 -1.89 4.97 21.34
N CYS A 166 -1.64 6.29 21.39
CA CYS A 166 -1.73 7.09 22.61
C CYS A 166 -3.14 7.66 22.75
N GLU A 167 -4.12 6.84 23.11
CA GLU A 167 -5.48 7.29 23.43
C GLU A 167 -5.66 7.36 24.97
N GLU A 168 -6.44 8.34 25.45
CA GLU A 168 -6.66 8.64 26.88
C GLU A 168 -7.52 7.58 27.60
#